data_AF-A0A7W0KSE2-F1
#
_entry.id   AF-A0A7W0KSE2-F1
#
_cell.length_a   1.000
_cell.length_b   1.000
_cell.length_c   1.000
_cell.angle_alpha   90.00
_cell.angle_beta   90.00
_cell.angle_gamma   90.00
#
_symmetry.space_group_name_H-M   'P 1'
#
loop_
_entity.id
_entity.type
_entity.pdbx_description
1 polymer ?
#
loop_
_entity_poly.entity_id
_entity_poly.type
_entity_poly.pdbx_seq_one_letter_code
_entity_poly.pdbx_strand_id
1 'polypeptide(L)'
;MNTDTSGPPVEGRTGPRAGLFRVHPHGTASRGSRVFGIVLGVGIAAFGVFALALSPADSGRQASENEMGQLVRIMYVHVPVAIACYLAFLVTAAGSAMYLWKKTAGWDLLAAASAEVGVVFTALTLATGSIWGKIAWGTWWEWDARLTSTLLLLVLYLGYLAVRRTILDPVVRAQRAAIVGLIAFVNVQIVHYSVDWWRSLHQGPTLSRFNPTIDGLKLFTLLFGMVVVQALYVWLMMHRFRLQYAEAQLESKGLDVALAERRAEAAADATTNADVEAPATLVGARKGTS
;
A
#
# COMPACT_ATOMS: atom_id res chain seq x y z
N MET A 1 9.17 0.63 -70.32
CA MET A 1 10.43 1.01 -69.67
C MET A 1 10.11 1.16 -68.19
N ASN A 2 10.48 0.14 -67.40
CA ASN A 2 10.20 0.00 -65.97
C ASN A 2 11.51 0.24 -65.20
N THR A 3 11.47 1.03 -64.12
CA THR A 3 12.30 0.96 -62.90
C THR A 3 11.69 1.97 -61.92
N ASP A 4 10.65 1.60 -61.18
CA ASP A 4 10.73 0.99 -59.84
C ASP A 4 11.64 1.75 -58.86
N THR A 5 11.03 2.55 -57.99
CA THR A 5 11.64 3.13 -56.78
C THR A 5 10.77 2.75 -55.58
N SER A 6 10.52 1.46 -55.40
CA SER A 6 10.04 0.92 -54.14
C SER A 6 11.20 0.83 -53.14
N GLY A 7 11.32 1.85 -52.28
CA GLY A 7 12.09 1.71 -51.04
C GLY A 7 11.46 0.63 -50.16
N PRO A 8 12.26 -0.13 -49.39
CA PRO A 8 11.72 -1.19 -48.54
C PRO A 8 10.74 -0.61 -47.51
N PRO A 9 9.63 -1.31 -47.21
CA PRO A 9 8.71 -0.89 -46.18
C PRO A 9 9.45 -0.88 -44.83
N VAL A 10 9.32 0.22 -44.09
CA VAL A 10 9.77 0.31 -42.70
C VAL A 10 8.88 -0.63 -41.88
N GLU A 11 9.25 -1.91 -41.86
CA GLU A 11 8.61 -2.94 -41.06
C GLU A 11 8.73 -2.59 -39.58
N GLY A 12 7.57 -2.41 -38.96
CA GLY A 12 7.33 -2.71 -37.55
C GLY A 12 8.33 -2.13 -36.56
N ARG A 13 8.15 -0.85 -36.18
CA ARG A 13 8.43 -0.44 -34.80
C ARG A 13 7.70 -1.42 -33.88
N THR A 14 8.44 -2.34 -33.29
CA THR A 14 7.99 -3.15 -32.17
C THR A 14 7.65 -2.18 -31.05
N GLY A 15 6.36 -1.81 -30.99
CA GLY A 15 5.84 -1.02 -29.88
C GLY A 15 6.21 -1.72 -28.56
N PRO A 16 6.50 -0.97 -27.49
CA PRO A 16 6.87 -1.56 -26.21
C PRO A 16 5.84 -2.62 -25.83
N ARG A 17 6.32 -3.87 -25.59
CA ARG A 17 5.51 -4.98 -25.11
C ARG A 17 4.58 -4.46 -24.01
N ALA A 18 3.29 -4.68 -24.18
CA ALA A 18 2.25 -4.19 -23.27
C ALA A 18 2.53 -4.67 -21.84
N GLY A 19 3.13 -3.79 -21.03
CA GLY A 19 3.36 -4.06 -19.63
C GLY A 19 2.04 -4.25 -18.90
N LEU A 20 2.00 -5.23 -17.99
CA LEU A 20 0.83 -5.63 -17.21
C LEU A 20 0.19 -4.49 -16.38
N PHE A 21 0.87 -3.36 -16.26
CA PHE A 21 0.47 -2.18 -15.50
C PHE A 21 0.51 -0.92 -16.36
N ARG A 22 -0.47 -0.75 -17.26
CA ARG A 22 -0.72 0.56 -17.88
C ARG A 22 -1.24 1.52 -16.83
N VAL A 23 -0.56 2.64 -16.64
CA VAL A 23 -1.12 3.82 -15.98
C VAL A 23 -2.23 4.35 -16.88
N HIS A 24 -3.49 4.31 -16.42
CA HIS A 24 -4.60 4.86 -17.20
C HIS A 24 -4.56 6.39 -17.14
N PRO A 25 -4.77 7.10 -18.26
CA PRO A 25 -4.64 8.56 -18.32
C PRO A 25 -5.63 9.33 -17.43
N HIS A 26 -6.65 8.66 -16.88
CA HIS A 26 -7.70 9.27 -16.05
C HIS A 26 -7.81 8.65 -14.64
N GLY A 27 -6.81 7.91 -14.15
CA GLY A 27 -6.76 7.44 -12.76
C GLY A 27 -6.21 6.02 -12.56
N THR A 28 -6.32 5.48 -11.35
CA THR A 28 -5.78 4.15 -10.97
C THR A 28 -6.73 2.98 -11.24
N ALA A 29 -7.96 3.26 -11.68
CA ALA A 29 -9.02 2.28 -11.82
C ALA A 29 -9.08 1.64 -13.22
N SER A 30 -8.82 0.34 -13.29
CA SER A 30 -9.12 -0.54 -14.43
C SER A 30 -10.56 -1.07 -14.38
N ARG A 31 -11.07 -1.63 -15.48
CA ARG A 31 -12.40 -2.29 -15.51
C ARG A 31 -12.55 -3.31 -14.38
N GLY A 32 -11.54 -4.16 -14.18
CA GLY A 32 -11.52 -5.15 -13.11
C GLY A 32 -11.58 -4.53 -11.70
N SER A 33 -10.79 -3.50 -11.41
CA SER A 33 -10.84 -2.85 -10.08
C SER A 33 -12.14 -2.07 -9.83
N ARG A 34 -12.81 -1.59 -10.89
CA ARG A 34 -14.14 -0.96 -10.77
C ARG A 34 -15.21 -1.99 -10.43
N VAL A 35 -15.24 -3.10 -11.16
CA VAL A 35 -16.16 -4.22 -10.86
C VAL A 35 -15.90 -4.72 -9.44
N PHE A 36 -14.64 -4.92 -9.05
CA PHE A 36 -14.29 -5.34 -7.70
C PHE A 36 -14.75 -4.32 -6.65
N GLY A 37 -14.57 -3.02 -6.91
CA GLY A 37 -15.06 -1.95 -6.03
C GLY A 37 -16.60 -1.92 -5.91
N ILE A 38 -17.33 -2.17 -6.99
CA ILE A 38 -18.81 -2.28 -6.97
C ILE A 38 -19.26 -3.49 -6.15
N VAL A 39 -18.68 -4.66 -6.41
CA VAL A 39 -18.97 -5.89 -5.66
C VAL A 39 -18.66 -5.69 -4.17
N LEU A 40 -17.53 -5.03 -3.86
CA LEU A 40 -17.17 -4.68 -2.49
C LEU A 40 -18.18 -3.72 -1.87
N GLY A 41 -18.64 -2.69 -2.58
CA GLY A 41 -19.65 -1.76 -2.10
C GLY A 41 -20.98 -2.45 -1.77
N VAL A 42 -21.43 -3.36 -2.65
CA VAL A 42 -22.60 -4.22 -2.39
C VAL A 42 -22.35 -5.14 -1.19
N GLY A 43 -21.16 -5.71 -1.08
CA GLY A 43 -20.74 -6.55 0.04
C GLY A 43 -20.74 -5.80 1.37
N ILE A 44 -20.26 -4.55 1.41
CA ILE A 44 -20.31 -3.67 2.60
C ILE A 44 -21.76 -3.38 2.99
N ALA A 45 -22.62 -3.05 2.02
CA ALA A 45 -24.04 -2.79 2.29
C ALA A 45 -24.74 -4.05 2.85
N ALA A 46 -24.53 -5.21 2.21
CA ALA A 46 -25.04 -6.48 2.68
C ALA A 46 -24.51 -6.81 4.08
N PHE A 47 -23.21 -6.61 4.33
CA PHE A 47 -22.61 -6.82 5.64
C PHE A 47 -23.27 -5.93 6.70
N GLY A 48 -23.54 -4.66 6.38
CA GLY A 48 -24.28 -3.76 7.29
C GLY A 48 -25.67 -4.29 7.65
N VAL A 49 -26.41 -4.85 6.68
CA VAL A 49 -27.71 -5.50 6.92
C VAL A 49 -27.55 -6.72 7.83
N PHE A 50 -26.57 -7.59 7.57
CA PHE A 50 -26.31 -8.74 8.43
C PHE A 50 -25.91 -8.33 9.86
N ALA A 51 -24.98 -7.38 9.99
CA ALA A 51 -24.44 -6.95 11.27
C ALA A 51 -25.47 -6.18 12.13
N LEU A 52 -26.35 -5.39 11.51
CA LEU A 52 -27.25 -4.48 12.24
C LEU A 52 -28.71 -4.96 12.29
N ALA A 53 -29.20 -5.65 11.26
CA ALA A 53 -30.61 -6.04 11.18
C ALA A 53 -30.84 -7.53 11.43
N LEU A 54 -30.01 -8.40 10.84
CA LEU A 54 -30.27 -9.84 10.85
C LEU A 54 -29.60 -10.58 12.01
N SER A 55 -28.38 -10.19 12.40
CA SER A 55 -27.67 -10.88 13.46
C SER A 55 -28.34 -10.61 14.82
N PRO A 56 -28.73 -11.67 15.55
CA PRO A 56 -29.38 -11.53 16.84
C PRO A 56 -28.38 -10.95 17.86
N ALA A 57 -28.91 -10.22 18.83
CA ALA A 57 -28.17 -9.90 20.05
C ALA A 57 -27.79 -11.19 20.77
N ASP A 58 -26.64 -11.20 21.44
CA ASP A 58 -26.24 -12.36 22.22
C ASP A 58 -27.21 -12.55 23.40
N SER A 59 -27.79 -13.74 23.49
CA SER A 59 -28.88 -14.08 24.43
C SER A 59 -28.46 -15.14 25.45
N GLY A 60 -27.16 -15.36 25.63
CA GLY A 60 -26.64 -16.19 26.71
C GLY A 60 -27.07 -15.68 28.09
N ARG A 61 -27.11 -16.56 29.10
CA ARG A 61 -27.55 -16.25 30.47
C ARG A 61 -26.83 -15.04 31.10
N GLN A 62 -25.59 -14.77 30.67
CA GLN A 62 -24.78 -13.62 31.11
C GLN A 62 -25.03 -12.33 30.30
N ALA A 63 -25.60 -12.46 29.10
CA ALA A 63 -25.91 -11.36 28.18
C ALA A 63 -27.35 -10.83 28.33
N SER A 64 -28.25 -11.57 28.98
CA SER A 64 -29.62 -11.10 29.28
C SER A 64 -29.70 -10.15 30.48
N GLU A 65 -28.68 -10.13 31.35
CA GLU A 65 -28.69 -9.35 32.59
C GLU A 65 -28.01 -7.98 32.45
N ASN A 66 -27.20 -7.78 31.40
CA ASN A 66 -26.46 -6.54 31.12
C ASN A 66 -26.63 -6.22 29.64
N GLU A 67 -26.58 -4.95 29.21
CA GLU A 67 -26.66 -4.52 27.78
C GLU A 67 -25.58 -5.13 26.84
N MET A 68 -24.79 -6.08 27.34
CA MET A 68 -23.76 -6.89 26.68
C MET A 68 -24.26 -7.72 25.49
N GLY A 69 -25.57 -7.99 25.37
CA GLY A 69 -26.11 -8.69 24.20
C GLY A 69 -25.81 -7.99 22.87
N GLN A 70 -25.72 -6.66 22.85
CA GLN A 70 -25.39 -5.90 21.64
C GLN A 70 -23.89 -5.77 21.38
N LEU A 71 -23.05 -6.12 22.35
CA LEU A 71 -21.58 -6.03 22.25
C LEU A 71 -21.05 -6.87 21.08
N VAL A 72 -21.72 -7.98 20.74
CA VAL A 72 -21.33 -8.84 19.61
C VAL A 72 -21.22 -8.07 18.28
N ARG A 73 -21.97 -6.98 18.12
CA ARG A 73 -21.98 -6.18 16.89
C ARG A 73 -20.68 -5.41 16.68
N ILE A 74 -20.04 -4.94 17.76
CA ILE A 74 -18.73 -4.28 17.64
C ILE A 74 -17.64 -5.27 17.21
N MET A 75 -17.79 -6.56 17.58
CA MET A 75 -16.86 -7.61 17.18
C MET A 75 -16.85 -7.82 15.67
N TYR A 76 -18.01 -7.71 15.02
CA TYR A 76 -18.12 -7.84 13.56
C TYR A 76 -17.31 -6.78 12.81
N VAL A 77 -17.00 -5.65 13.43
CA VAL A 77 -16.21 -4.58 12.83
C VAL A 77 -14.77 -4.60 13.34
N HIS A 78 -14.59 -4.60 14.67
CA HIS A 78 -13.29 -4.50 15.30
C HIS A 78 -12.37 -5.67 14.93
N VAL A 79 -12.86 -6.92 15.01
CA VAL A 79 -12.00 -8.09 14.80
C VAL A 79 -11.53 -8.16 13.34
N PRO A 80 -12.37 -7.99 12.31
CA PRO A 80 -11.89 -7.91 10.93
C PRO A 80 -10.90 -6.77 10.67
N VAL A 81 -11.11 -5.60 11.26
CA VAL A 81 -10.21 -4.44 11.15
C VAL A 81 -8.85 -4.74 11.80
N ALA A 82 -8.84 -5.38 12.98
CA ALA A 82 -7.62 -5.81 13.66
C ALA A 82 -6.81 -6.83 12.84
N ILE A 83 -7.49 -7.79 12.20
CA ILE A 83 -6.81 -8.75 11.31
C ILE A 83 -6.27 -8.05 10.06
N ALA A 84 -6.99 -7.07 9.50
CA ALA A 84 -6.50 -6.29 8.36
C ALA A 84 -5.23 -5.48 8.72
N CYS A 85 -5.15 -4.96 9.95
CA CYS A 85 -3.92 -4.35 10.48
C CYS A 85 -2.74 -5.34 10.46
N TYR A 86 -2.90 -6.56 10.96
CA TYR A 86 -1.84 -7.57 10.92
C TYR A 86 -1.47 -8.00 9.49
N LEU A 87 -2.47 -8.18 8.62
CA LEU A 87 -2.25 -8.52 7.23
C LEU A 87 -1.47 -7.42 6.50
N ALA A 88 -1.81 -6.15 6.73
CA ALA A 88 -1.10 -5.01 6.18
C ALA A 88 0.37 -4.99 6.63
N PHE A 89 0.68 -5.40 7.86
CA PHE A 89 2.05 -5.40 8.34
C PHE A 89 2.81 -6.57 7.75
N LEU A 90 2.17 -7.74 7.67
CA LEU A 90 2.73 -8.91 7.02
C LEU A 90 3.10 -8.61 5.56
N VAL A 91 2.23 -7.95 4.79
CA VAL A 91 2.53 -7.55 3.41
C VAL A 91 3.64 -6.50 3.35
N THR A 92 3.69 -5.56 4.30
CA THR A 92 4.80 -4.59 4.44
C THR A 92 6.14 -5.30 4.67
N ALA A 93 6.17 -6.27 5.58
CA ALA A 93 7.35 -7.05 5.93
C ALA A 93 7.78 -7.96 4.77
N ALA A 94 6.82 -8.63 4.12
CA ALA A 94 7.08 -9.47 2.96
C ALA A 94 7.63 -8.67 1.78
N GLY A 95 7.03 -7.52 1.45
CA GLY A 95 7.55 -6.61 0.43
C GLY A 95 8.95 -6.11 0.77
N SER A 96 9.20 -5.79 2.04
CA SER A 96 10.53 -5.39 2.54
C SER A 96 11.57 -6.50 2.39
N ALA A 97 11.23 -7.74 2.76
CA ALA A 97 12.09 -8.92 2.59
C ALA A 97 12.41 -9.16 1.10
N MET A 98 11.37 -9.13 0.26
CA MET A 98 11.49 -9.34 -1.17
C MET A 98 12.30 -8.23 -1.85
N TYR A 99 12.18 -6.99 -1.39
CA TYR A 99 13.05 -5.90 -1.83
C TYR A 99 14.51 -6.17 -1.47
N LEU A 100 14.81 -6.59 -0.23
CA LEU A 100 16.19 -6.90 0.17
C LEU A 100 16.79 -8.06 -0.62
N TRP A 101 15.98 -9.04 -1.03
CA TRP A 101 16.44 -10.17 -1.83
C TRP A 101 16.56 -9.83 -3.32
N LYS A 102 15.51 -9.31 -3.94
CA LYS A 102 15.43 -9.10 -5.40
C LYS A 102 15.92 -7.72 -5.84
N LYS A 103 15.98 -6.75 -4.92
CA LYS A 103 16.37 -5.35 -5.16
C LYS A 103 15.55 -4.65 -6.26
N THR A 104 14.31 -5.08 -6.48
CA THR A 104 13.41 -4.44 -7.46
C THR A 104 12.49 -3.41 -6.80
N ALA A 105 12.36 -2.23 -7.42
CA ALA A 105 11.56 -1.12 -6.90
C ALA A 105 10.08 -1.49 -6.65
N GLY A 106 9.53 -2.45 -7.41
CA GLY A 106 8.15 -2.91 -7.22
C GLY A 106 7.88 -3.48 -5.82
N TRP A 107 8.83 -4.21 -5.22
CA TRP A 107 8.67 -4.73 -3.86
C TRP A 107 8.74 -3.62 -2.80
N ASP A 108 9.57 -2.60 -3.05
CA ASP A 108 9.66 -1.43 -2.20
C ASP A 108 8.34 -0.64 -2.19
N LEU A 109 7.78 -0.39 -3.37
CA LEU A 109 6.48 0.28 -3.53
C LEU A 109 5.35 -0.55 -2.92
N LEU A 110 5.35 -1.87 -3.06
CA LEU A 110 4.35 -2.73 -2.42
C LEU A 110 4.39 -2.57 -0.89
N ALA A 111 5.59 -2.60 -0.31
CA ALA A 111 5.77 -2.44 1.12
C ALA A 111 5.32 -1.04 1.59
N ALA A 112 5.67 0.01 0.84
CA ALA A 112 5.24 1.38 1.14
C ALA A 112 3.72 1.54 1.09
N ALA A 113 3.07 1.09 0.01
CA ALA A 113 1.62 1.16 -0.17
C ALA A 113 0.87 0.40 0.94
N SER A 114 1.35 -0.80 1.28
CA SER A 114 0.79 -1.60 2.35
C SER A 114 0.94 -0.94 3.72
N ALA A 115 2.07 -0.29 3.99
CA ALA A 115 2.29 0.41 5.25
C ALA A 115 1.36 1.62 5.44
N GLU A 116 1.13 2.40 4.38
CA GLU A 116 0.23 3.54 4.43
C GLU A 116 -1.22 3.13 4.70
N VAL A 117 -1.70 2.07 4.03
CA VAL A 117 -3.02 1.50 4.31
C VAL A 117 -3.05 0.87 5.70
N GLY A 118 -1.96 0.23 6.12
CA GLY A 118 -1.79 -0.37 7.45
C GLY A 118 -1.99 0.64 8.57
N VAL A 119 -1.41 1.84 8.47
CA VAL A 119 -1.62 2.93 9.45
C VAL A 119 -3.11 3.20 9.68
N VAL A 120 -3.90 3.25 8.61
CA VAL A 120 -5.35 3.49 8.70
C VAL A 120 -6.03 2.35 9.46
N PHE A 121 -5.75 1.10 9.11
CA PHE A 121 -6.34 -0.05 9.80
C PHE A 121 -5.88 -0.17 11.25
N THR A 122 -4.63 0.15 11.58
CA THR A 122 -4.14 0.16 12.97
C THR A 122 -4.83 1.27 13.78
N ALA A 123 -4.97 2.48 13.22
CA ALA A 123 -5.69 3.56 13.87
C ALA A 123 -7.17 3.21 14.09
N LEU A 124 -7.83 2.61 13.09
CA LEU A 124 -9.20 2.10 13.22
C LEU A 124 -9.30 0.98 14.27
N THR A 125 -8.29 0.10 14.37
CA THR A 125 -8.23 -0.95 15.39
C THR A 125 -8.19 -0.34 16.78
N LEU A 126 -7.35 0.66 17.01
CA LEU A 126 -7.27 1.38 18.29
C LEU A 126 -8.57 2.13 18.61
N ALA A 127 -9.16 2.83 17.63
CA ALA A 127 -10.39 3.57 17.83
C ALA A 127 -11.58 2.66 18.16
N THR A 128 -11.80 1.62 17.35
CA THR A 128 -12.87 0.65 17.58
C THR A 128 -12.63 -0.19 18.85
N GLY A 129 -11.37 -0.49 19.17
CA GLY A 129 -10.98 -1.18 20.41
C GLY A 129 -11.22 -0.31 21.65
N SER A 130 -11.00 1.00 21.56
CA SER A 130 -11.29 1.94 22.64
C SER A 130 -12.79 2.08 22.90
N ILE A 131 -13.61 2.13 21.84
CA ILE A 131 -15.08 2.07 21.95
C ILE A 131 -15.50 0.75 22.61
N TRP A 132 -14.90 -0.37 22.21
CA TRP A 132 -15.19 -1.67 22.82
C TRP A 132 -14.81 -1.69 24.31
N GLY A 133 -13.61 -1.24 24.66
CA GLY A 133 -13.15 -1.14 26.04
C GLY A 133 -14.09 -0.29 26.91
N LYS A 134 -14.61 0.82 26.36
CA LYS A 134 -15.54 1.69 27.09
C LYS A 134 -16.82 0.95 27.46
N ILE A 135 -17.35 0.15 26.54
CA ILE A 135 -18.58 -0.60 26.76
C ILE A 135 -18.31 -1.82 27.65
N ALA A 136 -17.23 -2.55 27.43
CA ALA A 136 -16.94 -3.80 28.13
C ALA A 136 -16.38 -3.62 29.55
N TRP A 137 -15.55 -2.61 29.77
CA TRP A 137 -14.80 -2.40 31.03
C TRP A 137 -15.02 -1.01 31.65
N GLY A 138 -15.81 -0.15 31.03
CA GLY A 138 -16.12 1.20 31.54
C GLY A 138 -15.05 2.27 31.26
N THR A 139 -13.93 1.92 30.63
CA THR A 139 -12.76 2.79 30.39
C THR A 139 -12.37 2.82 28.91
N TRP A 140 -11.87 3.95 28.41
CA TRP A 140 -11.46 4.09 27.00
C TRP A 140 -10.06 3.52 26.73
N TRP A 141 -9.21 3.44 27.77
CA TRP A 141 -7.83 3.01 27.65
C TRP A 141 -7.35 2.41 28.96
N GLU A 142 -6.57 1.33 28.82
CA GLU A 142 -5.80 0.73 29.90
C GLU A 142 -4.42 0.40 29.36
N TRP A 143 -3.42 0.46 30.23
CA TRP A 143 -2.03 0.11 29.88
C TRP A 143 -1.81 -1.41 29.86
N ASP A 144 -2.76 -2.12 29.26
CA ASP A 144 -2.72 -3.54 29.02
C ASP A 144 -1.68 -3.89 27.93
N ALA A 145 -1.12 -5.10 27.99
CA ALA A 145 -0.08 -5.55 27.07
C ALA A 145 -0.54 -5.50 25.60
N ARG A 146 -1.77 -5.91 25.29
CA ARG A 146 -2.29 -5.90 23.91
C ARG A 146 -2.54 -4.48 23.43
N LEU A 147 -3.19 -3.66 24.24
CA LEU A 147 -3.49 -2.27 23.87
C LEU A 147 -2.19 -1.50 23.62
N THR A 148 -1.25 -1.58 24.56
CA THR A 148 0.04 -0.87 24.50
C THR A 148 0.89 -1.35 23.32
N SER A 149 0.99 -2.66 23.09
CA SER A 149 1.74 -3.20 21.95
C SER A 149 1.08 -2.88 20.60
N THR A 150 -0.26 -2.74 20.54
CA THR A 150 -0.98 -2.27 19.34
C THR A 150 -0.72 -0.78 19.09
N LEU A 151 -0.67 0.05 20.13
CA LEU A 151 -0.26 1.46 19.99
C LEU A 151 1.19 1.56 19.51
N LEU A 152 2.10 0.75 20.06
CA LEU A 152 3.46 0.66 19.57
C LEU A 152 3.50 0.23 18.10
N LEU A 153 2.62 -0.67 17.66
CA LEU A 153 2.52 -1.07 16.26
C LEU A 153 2.17 0.12 15.35
N LEU A 154 1.25 1.00 15.77
CA LEU A 154 0.96 2.24 15.05
C LEU A 154 2.19 3.14 14.97
N VAL A 155 2.90 3.34 16.08
CA VAL A 155 4.12 4.15 16.10
C VAL A 155 5.20 3.57 15.19
N LEU A 156 5.35 2.24 15.17
CA LEU A 156 6.31 1.55 14.29
C LEU A 156 5.97 1.73 12.81
N TYR A 157 4.68 1.70 12.44
CA TYR A 157 4.25 2.06 11.09
C TYR A 157 4.60 3.50 10.73
N LEU A 158 4.32 4.44 11.63
CA LEU A 158 4.66 5.84 11.41
C LEU A 158 6.17 6.04 11.30
N GLY A 159 6.97 5.34 12.11
CA GLY A 159 8.43 5.31 12.03
C GLY A 159 8.93 4.76 10.69
N TYR A 160 8.35 3.67 10.20
CA TYR A 160 8.64 3.12 8.87
C TYR A 160 8.37 4.15 7.77
N LEU A 161 7.23 4.83 7.80
CA LEU A 161 6.89 5.89 6.84
C LEU A 161 7.78 7.14 7.01
N ALA A 162 8.20 7.46 8.23
CA ALA A 162 9.13 8.56 8.49
C ALA A 162 10.49 8.30 7.83
N VAL A 163 11.02 7.08 7.92
CA VAL A 163 12.25 6.68 7.19
C VAL A 163 12.06 6.87 5.68
N ARG A 164 10.89 6.52 5.14
CA ARG A 164 10.56 6.73 3.73
C ARG A 164 10.43 8.20 3.31
N ARG A 165 10.30 9.13 4.25
CA ARG A 165 10.30 10.59 4.00
C ARG A 165 11.67 11.25 4.16
N THR A 166 12.70 10.49 4.49
CA THR A 166 14.06 11.04 4.61
C THR A 166 14.62 11.46 3.24
N ILE A 167 15.40 12.54 3.26
CA ILE A 167 16.13 13.04 2.09
C ILE A 167 17.42 12.23 1.97
N LEU A 168 17.29 11.01 1.47
CA LEU A 168 18.38 10.10 1.17
C LEU A 168 18.29 9.66 -0.29
N ASP A 169 19.39 9.11 -0.80
CA ASP A 169 19.38 8.36 -2.05
C ASP A 169 18.25 7.30 -2.04
N PRO A 170 17.46 7.17 -3.13
CA PRO A 170 16.31 6.27 -3.17
C PRO A 170 16.63 4.81 -2.80
N VAL A 171 17.80 4.30 -3.20
CA VAL A 171 18.21 2.92 -2.92
C VAL A 171 18.55 2.77 -1.44
N VAL A 172 19.30 3.72 -0.88
CA VAL A 172 19.64 3.72 0.55
C VAL A 172 18.38 3.84 1.41
N ARG A 173 17.44 4.72 1.01
CA ARG A 173 16.16 4.91 1.69
C ARG A 173 15.32 3.65 1.70
N ALA A 174 15.15 3.02 0.53
CA ALA A 174 14.40 1.77 0.39
C ALA A 174 15.02 0.64 1.23
N GLN A 175 16.35 0.51 1.24
CA GLN A 175 17.05 -0.47 2.08
C GLN A 175 16.84 -0.24 3.58
N ARG A 176 16.98 1.00 4.05
CA ARG A 176 16.76 1.34 5.47
C ARG A 176 15.31 1.13 5.88
N ALA A 177 14.36 1.55 5.04
CA ALA A 177 12.94 1.33 5.28
C ALA A 177 12.62 -0.16 5.36
N ALA A 178 13.14 -0.97 4.44
CA ALA A 178 12.91 -2.41 4.43
C ALA A 178 13.43 -3.10 5.71
N ILE A 179 14.62 -2.72 6.19
CA ILE A 179 15.16 -3.24 7.45
C ILE A 179 14.26 -2.86 8.63
N VAL A 180 13.82 -1.60 8.70
CA VAL A 180 12.90 -1.13 9.74
C VAL A 180 11.57 -1.90 9.70
N GLY A 181 11.02 -2.13 8.50
CA GLY A 181 9.78 -2.89 8.33
C GLY A 181 9.89 -4.34 8.84
N LEU A 182 11.03 -4.99 8.60
CA LEU A 182 11.29 -6.33 9.11
C LEU A 182 11.44 -6.38 10.62
N ILE A 183 12.21 -5.45 11.20
CA ILE A 183 12.39 -5.38 12.66
C ILE A 183 11.06 -5.10 13.34
N ALA A 184 10.28 -4.16 12.80
CA ALA A 184 8.99 -3.78 13.35
C ALA A 184 7.95 -4.91 13.30
N PHE A 185 8.05 -5.83 12.34
CA PHE A 185 7.14 -6.98 12.24
C PHE A 185 7.22 -7.91 13.46
N VAL A 186 8.35 -7.93 14.19
CA VAL A 186 8.46 -8.67 15.46
C VAL A 186 7.37 -8.24 16.44
N ASN A 187 7.00 -6.95 16.45
CA ASN A 187 5.94 -6.44 17.33
C ASN A 187 4.56 -7.05 17.01
N VAL A 188 4.29 -7.46 15.76
CA VAL A 188 3.03 -8.15 15.42
C VAL A 188 2.88 -9.45 16.21
N GLN A 189 3.98 -10.18 16.41
CA GLN A 189 3.98 -11.42 17.21
C GLN A 189 3.72 -11.11 18.68
N ILE A 190 4.33 -10.03 19.19
CA ILE A 190 4.09 -9.54 20.56
C ILE A 190 2.61 -9.19 20.74
N VAL A 191 2.00 -8.46 19.80
CA VAL A 191 0.57 -8.11 19.90
C VAL A 191 -0.31 -9.36 19.85
N HIS A 192 -0.02 -10.31 18.96
CA HIS A 192 -0.81 -11.53 18.82
C HIS A 192 -0.80 -12.36 20.12
N TYR A 193 0.39 -12.69 20.61
CA TYR A 193 0.58 -13.54 21.79
C TYR A 193 0.49 -12.80 23.13
N SER A 194 0.26 -11.48 23.12
CA SER A 194 0.17 -10.66 24.34
C SER A 194 -0.81 -11.20 25.39
N VAL A 195 -1.93 -11.79 24.96
CA VAL A 195 -2.95 -12.38 25.86
C VAL A 195 -2.55 -13.72 26.46
N ASP A 196 -1.62 -14.43 25.81
CA ASP A 196 -1.09 -15.70 26.33
C ASP A 196 0.12 -15.44 27.25
N TRP A 197 0.91 -14.40 26.95
CA TRP A 197 2.14 -14.09 27.67
C TRP A 197 1.93 -13.25 28.94
N TRP A 198 0.89 -12.40 28.99
CA TRP A 198 0.61 -11.55 30.14
C TRP A 198 -0.83 -11.67 30.63
N ARG A 199 -1.03 -11.35 31.92
CA ARG A 199 -2.37 -11.17 32.47
C ARG A 199 -3.02 -9.96 31.79
N SER A 200 -4.01 -10.24 30.94
CA SER A 200 -4.64 -9.22 30.12
C SER A 200 -6.11 -9.03 30.48
N LEU A 201 -6.57 -7.77 30.42
CA LEU A 201 -8.01 -7.45 30.42
C LEU A 201 -8.66 -7.83 29.08
N HIS A 202 -7.86 -7.91 28.02
CA HIS A 202 -8.33 -8.25 26.70
C HIS A 202 -8.76 -9.73 26.66
N GLN A 203 -9.96 -9.96 26.13
CA GLN A 203 -10.47 -11.31 25.94
C GLN A 203 -9.55 -12.16 25.05
N GLY A 204 -9.53 -13.47 25.32
CA GLY A 204 -8.84 -14.46 24.51
C GLY A 204 -9.40 -14.57 23.09
N PRO A 205 -8.82 -15.45 22.25
CA PRO A 205 -9.21 -15.56 20.84
C PRO A 205 -10.70 -15.91 20.67
N THR A 206 -11.43 -15.07 19.93
CA THR A 206 -12.85 -15.32 19.56
C THR A 206 -13.03 -16.61 18.75
N LEU A 207 -12.05 -16.95 17.93
CA LEU A 207 -12.02 -18.15 17.10
C LEU A 207 -11.01 -19.15 17.69
N SER A 208 -11.37 -19.78 18.81
CA SER A 208 -10.62 -20.94 19.31
C SER A 208 -10.95 -22.17 18.45
N ARG A 209 -9.93 -22.87 17.94
CA ARG A 209 -10.04 -24.02 17.00
C ARG A 209 -10.89 -25.19 17.49
N PHE A 210 -11.21 -25.24 18.79
CA PHE A 210 -11.85 -26.39 19.42
C PHE A 210 -13.20 -26.10 20.07
N ASN A 211 -13.60 -24.82 20.24
CA ASN A 211 -14.92 -24.45 20.75
C ASN A 211 -15.23 -22.97 20.41
N PRO A 212 -15.79 -22.66 19.22
CA PRO A 212 -16.14 -21.28 18.89
C PRO A 212 -17.23 -20.80 19.87
N THR A 213 -16.95 -19.72 20.60
CA THR A 213 -17.92 -19.10 21.54
C THR A 213 -19.06 -18.38 20.82
N ILE A 214 -19.02 -18.34 19.49
CA ILE A 214 -19.98 -17.69 18.60
C ILE A 214 -20.40 -18.70 17.52
N ASP A 215 -21.70 -18.91 17.37
CA ASP A 215 -22.31 -19.88 16.47
C ASP A 215 -23.39 -19.26 15.55
N GLY A 216 -23.88 -20.06 14.61
CA GLY A 216 -24.99 -19.71 13.72
C GLY A 216 -24.77 -18.42 12.92
N LEU A 217 -25.80 -17.57 12.91
CA LEU A 217 -25.80 -16.32 12.15
C LEU A 217 -24.75 -15.32 12.66
N LYS A 218 -24.40 -15.37 13.96
CA LYS A 218 -23.35 -14.52 14.53
C LYS A 218 -21.98 -14.87 13.97
N LEU A 219 -21.67 -16.17 13.86
CA LEU A 219 -20.42 -16.65 13.27
C LEU A 219 -20.36 -16.32 11.78
N PHE A 220 -21.44 -16.57 11.04
CA PHE A 220 -21.53 -16.20 9.63
C PHE A 220 -21.27 -14.71 9.43
N THR A 221 -21.93 -13.85 10.21
CA THR A 221 -21.79 -12.39 10.11
C THR A 221 -20.35 -11.95 10.39
N LEU A 222 -19.69 -12.53 11.39
CA LEU A 222 -18.28 -12.27 11.66
C LEU A 222 -17.38 -12.67 10.49
N LEU A 223 -17.54 -13.89 9.95
CA LEU A 223 -16.75 -14.38 8.81
C LEU A 223 -17.03 -13.58 7.52
N PHE A 224 -18.27 -13.15 7.31
CA PHE A 224 -18.61 -12.28 6.19
C PHE A 224 -17.94 -10.92 6.33
N GLY A 225 -17.96 -10.33 7.53
CA GLY A 225 -17.20 -9.12 7.85
C GLY A 225 -15.70 -9.28 7.63
N MET A 226 -15.12 -10.43 7.98
CA MET A 226 -13.72 -10.77 7.67
C MET A 226 -13.45 -10.65 6.17
N VAL A 227 -14.23 -11.34 5.34
CA VAL A 227 -14.04 -11.33 3.88
C VAL A 227 -14.18 -9.92 3.32
N VAL A 228 -15.20 -9.17 3.73
CA VAL A 228 -15.46 -7.80 3.24
C VAL A 228 -14.32 -6.85 3.62
N VAL A 229 -13.88 -6.88 4.87
CA VAL A 229 -12.82 -5.97 5.34
C VAL A 229 -11.46 -6.33 4.76
N GLN A 230 -11.13 -7.62 4.61
CA GLN A 230 -9.89 -8.01 3.92
C GLN A 230 -9.92 -7.65 2.42
N ALA A 231 -11.07 -7.81 1.76
CA ALA A 231 -11.25 -7.35 0.39
C ALA A 231 -11.09 -5.83 0.26
N LEU A 232 -11.61 -5.05 1.22
CA LEU A 232 -11.42 -3.61 1.29
C LEU A 232 -9.94 -3.24 1.45
N TYR A 233 -9.23 -3.90 2.37
CA TYR A 233 -7.79 -3.70 2.52
C TYR A 233 -7.04 -3.95 1.20
N VAL A 234 -7.29 -5.07 0.53
CA VAL A 234 -6.64 -5.42 -0.75
C VAL A 234 -6.97 -4.39 -1.83
N TRP A 235 -8.22 -3.93 -1.90
CA TRP A 235 -8.66 -2.93 -2.87
C TRP A 235 -7.95 -1.60 -2.65
N LEU A 236 -7.93 -1.08 -1.41
CA LEU A 236 -7.23 0.15 -1.05
C LEU A 236 -5.72 0.05 -1.31
N MET A 237 -5.09 -1.05 -0.90
CA MET A 237 -3.66 -1.29 -1.11
C MET A 237 -3.31 -1.34 -2.60
N MET A 238 -4.13 -2.02 -3.41
CA MET A 238 -3.95 -2.06 -4.87
C MET A 238 -4.00 -0.65 -5.49
N HIS A 239 -4.97 0.17 -5.08
CA HIS A 239 -5.07 1.54 -5.57
C HIS A 239 -3.91 2.41 -5.11
N ARG A 240 -3.44 2.25 -3.86
CA ARG A 240 -2.29 3.00 -3.35
C ARG A 240 -1.00 2.60 -4.05
N PHE A 241 -0.79 1.31 -4.29
CA PHE A 241 0.36 0.80 -5.06
C PHE A 241 0.36 1.35 -6.48
N ARG A 242 -0.78 1.33 -7.18
CA ARG A 242 -0.90 1.87 -8.54
C ARG A 242 -0.60 3.37 -8.61
N LEU A 243 -1.01 4.11 -7.58
CA LEU A 243 -0.72 5.54 -7.47
C LEU A 243 0.79 5.78 -7.31
N GLN A 244 1.43 5.11 -6.34
CA GLN A 244 2.88 5.25 -6.13
C GLN A 244 3.70 4.78 -7.35
N TYR A 245 3.24 3.72 -8.03
CA TYR A 245 3.87 3.26 -9.26
C TYR A 245 3.77 4.31 -10.38
N ALA A 246 2.61 4.95 -10.53
CA ALA A 246 2.43 6.02 -11.51
C ALA A 246 3.30 7.25 -11.19
N GLU A 247 3.38 7.65 -9.91
CA GLU A 247 4.25 8.73 -9.44
C GLU A 247 5.72 8.44 -9.79
N ALA A 248 6.21 7.23 -9.49
CA ALA A 248 7.58 6.81 -9.82
C ALA A 248 7.87 6.82 -11.34
N GLN A 249 6.89 6.46 -12.17
CA GLN A 249 7.02 6.52 -13.64
C GLN A 249 7.07 7.96 -14.16
N LEU A 250 6.34 8.89 -13.54
CA LEU A 250 6.37 10.31 -13.91
C LEU A 250 7.72 10.94 -13.57
N GLU A 251 8.25 10.65 -12.37
CA GLU A 251 9.57 11.12 -11.94
C GLU A 251 10.68 10.64 -12.89
N SER A 252 10.67 9.37 -13.27
CA SER A 252 11.62 8.81 -14.24
C SER A 252 11.56 9.52 -15.59
N LYS A 253 10.37 9.76 -16.13
CA LYS A 253 10.21 10.45 -17.42
C LYS A 253 10.66 11.91 -17.37
N GLY A 254 10.36 12.61 -16.27
CA GLY A 254 10.82 13.99 -16.06
C GLY A 254 12.35 14.07 -16.06
N LEU A 255 13.01 13.09 -15.42
CA LEU A 255 14.46 12.98 -15.43
C LEU A 255 15.01 12.74 -16.84
N ASP A 256 14.40 11.85 -17.63
CA ASP A 256 14.83 11.58 -19.01
C ASP A 256 14.75 12.83 -19.90
N VAL A 257 13.69 13.64 -19.74
CA VAL A 257 13.52 14.91 -20.46
C VAL A 257 14.60 15.91 -20.04
N ALA A 258 14.82 16.10 -18.73
CA ALA A 258 15.84 17.01 -18.22
C ALA A 258 17.25 16.62 -18.68
N LEU A 259 17.55 15.32 -18.75
CA LEU A 259 18.82 14.81 -19.28
C LEU A 259 18.95 15.09 -20.79
N ALA A 260 17.87 14.99 -21.55
CA ALA A 260 17.87 15.31 -22.98
C ALA A 260 18.10 16.81 -23.23
N GLU A 261 17.44 17.69 -22.47
CA GLU A 261 17.63 19.14 -22.53
C GLU A 261 19.08 19.54 -22.20
N ARG A 262 19.65 19.01 -21.11
CA ARG A 262 21.05 19.27 -20.75
C ARG A 262 22.06 18.79 -21.80
N ARG A 263 21.79 17.67 -22.46
CA ARG A 263 22.62 17.18 -23.57
C ARG A 263 22.51 18.08 -24.80
N ALA A 264 21.34 18.65 -25.07
CA ALA A 264 21.15 19.60 -26.15
C ALA A 264 21.86 20.94 -25.88
N GLU A 265 21.77 21.46 -24.64
CA GLU A 265 22.53 22.64 -24.19
C GLU A 265 24.04 22.42 -24.36
N ALA A 266 24.58 21.31 -23.85
CA ALA A 266 26.01 21.01 -23.96
C ALA A 266 26.48 20.85 -25.42
N ALA A 267 25.63 20.30 -26.30
CA ALA A 267 25.92 20.21 -27.73
C ALA A 267 25.94 21.59 -28.41
N ALA A 268 25.02 22.48 -28.05
CA ALA A 268 24.97 23.85 -28.55
C ALA A 268 26.19 24.69 -28.10
N ASP A 269 26.63 24.52 -26.85
CA ASP A 269 27.83 25.16 -26.33
C ASP A 269 29.11 24.66 -27.03
N ALA A 270 29.18 23.35 -27.32
CA ALA A 270 30.30 22.76 -28.05
C ALA A 270 30.39 23.27 -29.50
N THR A 271 29.25 23.41 -30.20
CA THR A 271 29.24 24.02 -31.54
C THR A 271 29.63 25.50 -31.50
N THR A 272 29.16 26.24 -30.49
CA THR A 272 29.48 27.67 -30.35
C THR A 272 30.98 27.89 -30.10
N ASN A 273 31.61 27.06 -29.26
CA ASN A 273 33.05 27.15 -29.02
C ASN A 273 33.90 26.72 -30.23
N ALA A 274 33.45 25.73 -31.01
CA ALA A 274 34.13 25.32 -32.23
C ALA A 274 34.11 26.41 -33.32
N ASP A 275 33.01 27.17 -33.42
CA ASP A 275 32.89 28.28 -34.36
C ASP A 275 33.76 29.50 -33.97
N VAL A 276 34.08 29.65 -32.67
CA VAL A 276 34.98 30.70 -32.17
C VAL A 276 36.47 30.34 -32.37
N GLU A 277 36.83 29.07 -32.36
CA GLU A 277 38.22 28.59 -32.53
C GLU A 277 38.62 28.33 -34.01
N ALA A 278 37.70 28.40 -34.96
CA ALA A 278 38.02 28.25 -36.38
C ALA A 278 39.01 29.36 -36.83
N PRO A 279 40.25 29.02 -37.26
CA PRO A 279 41.23 30.04 -37.61
C PRO A 279 40.77 30.76 -38.88
N ALA A 280 40.73 32.09 -38.83
CA ALA A 280 40.54 32.96 -39.97
C ALA A 280 41.68 32.78 -40.99
N THR A 281 41.64 31.71 -41.76
CA THR A 281 42.51 31.53 -42.92
C THR A 281 41.64 31.48 -44.17
N LEU A 282 42.13 32.17 -45.21
CA LEU A 282 41.63 32.26 -46.59
C LEU A 282 40.69 33.45 -46.93
N VAL A 283 41.22 34.67 -46.86
CA VAL A 283 40.92 35.69 -47.89
C VAL A 283 42.22 36.34 -48.32
N GLY A 284 42.73 35.97 -49.50
CA GLY A 284 43.94 36.61 -50.03
C GLY A 284 44.62 35.96 -51.23
N ALA A 285 43.87 35.42 -52.20
CA ALA A 285 44.47 35.05 -53.49
C ALA A 285 43.50 35.29 -54.64
N ARG A 286 43.61 36.46 -55.29
CA ARG A 286 43.53 36.65 -56.76
C ARG A 286 43.49 38.14 -57.09
N LYS A 287 44.59 38.65 -57.67
CA LYS A 287 44.53 39.51 -58.85
C LYS A 287 45.75 39.19 -59.72
N GLY A 288 45.46 38.70 -60.92
CA GLY A 288 46.45 38.48 -61.97
C GLY A 288 46.52 39.66 -62.94
N THR A 289 47.52 39.54 -63.83
CA THR A 289 47.59 40.04 -65.21
C THR A 289 47.48 41.54 -65.44
N SER A 290 48.62 42.21 -65.62
CA SER A 290 49.16 42.68 -66.91
C SER A 290 50.42 43.51 -66.67
#